data_AF-A0A1Y5FAI0-F1
#
_entry.id   AF-A0A1Y5FAI0-F1
#
_cell.length_a   1.000
_cell.length_b   1.000
_cell.length_c   1.000
_cell.angle_alpha   90.00
_cell.angle_beta   90.00
_cell.angle_gamma   90.00
#
_symmetry.space_group_name_H-M   'P 1'
#
loop_
_entity.id
_entity.type
_entity.pdbx_description
1 polymer ?
#
loop_
_entity_poly.entity_id
_entity_poly.type
_entity_poly.pdbx_seq_one_letter_code
_entity_poly.pdbx_strand_id
1 'polypeptide(L)'
;MATSHPFKGQIKLVSGSQKSHMDFEVPEEDLPFSETLMNSYSGLKLTMEEKRELSLKHRKIIHQYQSIDDEVVLKYVKRFINALPRPTNKKIKVKTKDFGSYICLMAISSGKIPDSLNLCFELEDTPVGLFPKKLLKKVLSKNIAVKFILSKNSWVKPFKTIYQEAA
;
A
#
# COMPACT_ATOMS: atom_id res chain seq x y z
N MET A 1 -29.23 -1.01 -7.07
CA MET A 1 -28.25 -0.12 -6.40
C MET A 1 -27.07 -1.01 -6.03
N ALA A 2 -25.96 -0.91 -6.75
CA ALA A 2 -24.77 -1.71 -6.47
C ALA A 2 -24.06 -1.08 -5.27
N THR A 3 -24.02 -1.80 -4.15
CA THR A 3 -23.25 -1.40 -2.97
C THR A 3 -21.78 -1.68 -3.24
N SER A 4 -21.09 -0.68 -3.83
CA SER A 4 -19.63 -0.65 -3.93
C SER A 4 -19.05 -0.73 -2.52
N HIS A 5 -18.32 -1.80 -2.21
CA HIS A 5 -17.66 -1.94 -0.92
C HIS A 5 -16.45 -1.00 -0.97
N PRO A 6 -16.21 -0.12 0.02
CA PRO A 6 -15.12 0.84 -0.10
C PRO A 6 -13.76 0.12 -0.08
N PHE A 7 -12.81 0.68 -0.81
CA PHE A 7 -11.43 0.21 -0.83
C PHE A 7 -10.76 0.56 0.49
N LYS A 8 -10.54 -0.45 1.33
CA LYS A 8 -10.11 -0.28 2.72
C LYS A 8 -8.60 -0.39 2.87
N GLY A 9 -8.08 0.28 3.90
CA GLY A 9 -6.71 0.17 4.36
C GLY A 9 -6.64 0.26 5.87
N GLN A 10 -5.72 -0.48 6.48
CA GLN A 10 -5.50 -0.43 7.93
C GLN A 10 -4.04 -0.16 8.24
N ILE A 11 -3.81 0.66 9.26
CA ILE A 11 -2.50 0.89 9.86
C ILE A 11 -2.60 0.72 11.37
N LYS A 12 -1.75 -0.15 11.93
CA LYS A 12 -1.62 -0.42 13.35
C LYS A 12 -0.24 0.05 13.83
N LEU A 13 -0.24 1.01 14.74
CA LEU A 13 0.97 1.50 15.39
C LEU A 13 1.13 0.81 16.74
N VAL A 14 2.32 0.29 17.03
CA VAL A 14 2.65 -0.35 18.31
C VAL A 14 3.96 0.25 18.83
N SER A 15 3.89 0.92 19.99
CA SER A 15 5.05 1.49 20.69
C SER A 15 5.00 1.09 22.17
N GLY A 16 5.79 0.08 22.56
CA GLY A 16 5.69 -0.50 23.90
C GLY A 16 4.28 -1.04 24.18
N SER A 17 3.61 -0.51 25.21
CA SER A 17 2.22 -0.84 25.56
C SER A 17 1.17 -0.04 24.78
N GLN A 18 1.56 1.06 24.13
CA GLN A 18 0.63 1.89 23.36
C GLN A 18 0.35 1.25 22.00
N LYS A 19 -0.94 1.13 21.68
CA LYS A 19 -1.45 0.65 20.40
C LYS A 19 -2.40 1.70 19.83
N SER A 20 -2.21 2.07 18.57
CA SER A 20 -3.13 2.93 17.82
C SER A 20 -3.57 2.24 16.55
N HIS A 21 -4.82 2.46 16.16
CA HIS A 21 -5.46 1.88 14.99
C HIS A 21 -5.97 3.00 14.08
N MET A 22 -5.69 2.89 12.79
CA MET A 22 -6.18 3.82 11.78
C MET A 22 -6.78 3.04 10.63
N ASP A 23 -8.03 3.36 10.33
CA ASP A 23 -8.75 2.86 9.16
C ASP A 23 -8.84 3.96 8.10
N PHE A 24 -8.69 3.53 6.85
CA PHE A 24 -8.75 4.35 5.66
C PHE A 24 -9.72 3.71 4.68
N GLU A 25 -10.56 4.52 4.06
CA GLU A 25 -11.57 4.06 3.11
C GLU A 25 -11.64 5.05 1.96
N VAL A 26 -11.46 4.53 0.74
CA VAL A 26 -11.65 5.29 -0.50
C VAL A 26 -12.88 4.71 -1.21
N PRO A 27 -13.78 5.54 -1.77
CA PRO A 27 -14.85 5.03 -2.62
C PRO A 27 -14.27 4.16 -3.74
N GLU A 28 -14.83 2.98 -3.96
CA GLU A 28 -14.48 2.19 -5.14
C GLU A 28 -14.98 2.92 -6.39
N GLU A 29 -14.14 2.98 -7.41
CA GLU A 29 -14.55 3.46 -8.73
C GLU A 29 -15.08 2.29 -9.56
N ASP A 30 -16.18 2.53 -10.27
CA ASP A 30 -16.70 1.54 -11.21
C ASP A 30 -15.70 1.36 -12.34
N LEU A 31 -15.19 0.13 -12.48
CA LEU A 31 -14.28 -0.24 -13.56
C LEU A 31 -15.01 -0.11 -14.93
N PRO A 32 -14.63 0.85 -15.78
CA PRO A 32 -15.23 0.98 -17.10
C PRO A 32 -15.00 -0.29 -17.93
N PHE A 33 -15.94 -0.65 -18.81
CA PHE A 33 -15.79 -1.85 -19.65
C PHE A 33 -14.48 -1.84 -20.46
N SER A 34 -14.08 -0.68 -20.97
CA SER A 34 -12.80 -0.50 -21.68
C SER A 34 -11.59 -0.89 -20.84
N GLU A 35 -11.64 -0.67 -19.52
CA GLU A 35 -10.58 -1.01 -18.57
C GLU A 35 -10.62 -2.47 -18.10
N THR A 36 -11.68 -3.22 -18.43
CA THR A 36 -11.72 -4.67 -18.18
C THR A 36 -10.86 -5.47 -19.16
N LEU A 37 -10.45 -4.86 -20.29
CA LEU A 37 -9.70 -5.53 -21.35
C LEU A 37 -8.26 -5.81 -20.91
N MET A 38 -7.72 -6.97 -21.32
CA MET A 38 -6.34 -7.37 -20.96
C MET A 38 -5.27 -6.35 -21.40
N ASN A 39 -5.54 -5.59 -22.47
CA ASN A 39 -4.62 -4.59 -23.01
C ASN A 39 -4.42 -3.40 -22.06
N SER A 40 -5.40 -3.07 -21.21
CA SER A 40 -5.28 -2.01 -20.19
C SER A 40 -4.19 -2.31 -19.16
N TYR A 41 -3.82 -3.58 -18.99
CA TYR A 41 -2.80 -4.03 -18.04
C TYR A 41 -1.43 -4.26 -18.70
N SER A 42 -1.26 -3.90 -19.98
CA SER A 42 -0.01 -4.08 -20.71
C SER A 42 1.19 -3.38 -20.06
N GLY A 43 0.96 -2.25 -19.37
CA GLY A 43 1.98 -1.52 -18.61
C GLY A 43 2.58 -2.27 -17.42
N LEU A 44 1.90 -3.30 -16.90
CA LEU A 44 2.33 -4.10 -15.76
C LEU A 44 3.33 -5.21 -16.13
N LYS A 45 3.55 -5.45 -17.43
CA LYS A 45 4.47 -6.48 -17.94
C LYS A 45 4.25 -7.88 -17.35
N LEU A 46 2.99 -8.22 -17.08
CA LEU A 46 2.60 -9.53 -16.53
C LEU A 46 3.07 -10.67 -17.46
N THR A 47 3.55 -11.77 -16.88
CA THR A 47 3.86 -13.00 -17.63
C THR A 47 2.58 -13.67 -18.16
N MET A 48 2.73 -14.66 -19.04
CA MET A 48 1.57 -15.40 -19.57
C MET A 48 0.82 -16.16 -18.46
N GLU A 49 1.55 -16.69 -17.48
CA GLU A 49 1.01 -17.37 -16.31
C GLU A 49 0.24 -16.39 -15.42
N GLU A 50 0.81 -15.23 -15.13
CA GLU A 50 0.16 -14.18 -14.35
C GLU A 50 -1.10 -13.65 -15.03
N LYS A 51 -1.09 -13.53 -16.36
CA LYS A 51 -2.26 -13.13 -17.15
C LYS A 51 -3.40 -14.13 -17.04
N ARG A 52 -3.14 -15.43 -16.90
CA ARG A 52 -4.18 -16.46 -16.71
C ARG A 52 -4.87 -16.31 -15.36
N GLU A 53 -4.12 -15.90 -14.34
CA GLU A 53 -4.62 -15.65 -12.99
C GLU A 53 -5.35 -14.29 -12.86
N LEU A 54 -5.32 -13.45 -13.90
CA LEU A 54 -5.91 -12.11 -13.90
C LEU A 54 -7.44 -12.12 -14.04
N SER A 55 -8.12 -12.53 -12.97
CA SER A 55 -9.58 -12.48 -12.83
C SER A 55 -10.13 -11.04 -12.86
N LEU A 56 -11.45 -10.91 -13.08
CA LEU A 56 -12.14 -9.61 -13.00
C LEU A 56 -11.94 -8.94 -11.63
N LYS A 57 -11.89 -9.72 -10.54
CA LYS A 57 -11.64 -9.21 -9.20
C LYS A 57 -10.25 -8.58 -9.09
N HIS A 58 -9.22 -9.23 -9.63
CA HIS A 58 -7.85 -8.70 -9.63
C HIS A 58 -7.76 -7.42 -10.47
N ARG A 59 -8.41 -7.41 -11.64
CA ARG A 59 -8.51 -6.24 -12.53
C ARG A 59 -9.11 -5.02 -11.83
N LYS A 60 -10.18 -5.21 -11.07
CA LYS A 60 -10.80 -4.15 -10.25
C LYS A 60 -9.85 -3.62 -9.17
N ILE A 61 -9.21 -4.51 -8.41
CA ILE A 61 -8.25 -4.10 -7.36
C ILE A 61 -7.08 -3.32 -7.96
N ILE A 62 -6.50 -3.81 -9.06
CA ILE A 62 -5.39 -3.15 -9.74
C ILE A 62 -5.81 -1.77 -10.25
N HIS A 63 -6.98 -1.67 -10.89
CA HIS A 63 -7.50 -0.41 -11.38
C HIS A 63 -7.68 0.59 -10.24
N GLN A 64 -8.24 0.17 -9.12
CA GLN A 64 -8.39 1.02 -7.94
C GLN A 64 -7.04 1.59 -7.48
N TYR A 65 -5.99 0.78 -7.38
CA TYR A 65 -4.65 1.30 -7.04
C TYR A 65 -4.10 2.31 -8.07
N GLN A 66 -4.46 2.16 -9.35
CA GLN A 66 -4.00 3.02 -10.43
C GLN A 66 -4.83 4.31 -10.59
N SER A 67 -6.10 4.30 -10.19
CA SER A 67 -7.01 5.44 -10.34
C SER A 67 -7.11 6.32 -9.09
N ILE A 68 -6.58 5.86 -7.96
CA ILE A 68 -6.54 6.65 -6.72
C ILE A 68 -5.85 8.00 -6.95
N ASP A 69 -6.57 9.08 -6.63
CA ASP A 69 -6.08 10.45 -6.65
C ASP A 69 -4.95 10.66 -5.62
N ASP A 70 -3.80 11.13 -6.12
CA ASP A 70 -2.62 11.47 -5.33
C ASP A 70 -2.96 12.47 -4.21
N GLU A 71 -3.90 13.41 -4.41
CA GLU A 71 -4.28 14.37 -3.37
C GLU A 71 -4.96 13.70 -2.17
N VAL A 72 -5.82 12.71 -2.43
CA VAL A 72 -6.51 11.93 -1.40
C VAL A 72 -5.48 11.13 -0.60
N VAL A 73 -4.55 10.49 -1.30
CA VAL A 73 -3.45 9.74 -0.68
C VAL A 73 -2.62 10.65 0.21
N LEU A 74 -2.24 11.83 -0.28
CA LEU A 74 -1.44 12.79 0.48
C LEU A 74 -2.16 13.29 1.74
N LYS A 75 -3.49 13.42 1.72
CA LYS A 75 -4.29 13.72 2.93
C LYS A 75 -4.15 12.60 3.96
N TYR A 76 -4.23 11.33 3.54
CA TYR A 76 -4.04 10.19 4.45
C TYR A 76 -2.61 10.04 4.95
N VAL A 77 -1.62 10.31 4.10
CA VAL A 77 -0.20 10.35 4.49
C VAL A 77 0.03 11.39 5.58
N LYS A 78 -0.50 12.61 5.42
CA LYS A 78 -0.42 13.66 6.45
C LYS A 78 -1.09 13.20 7.76
N ARG A 79 -2.29 12.60 7.67
CA ARG A 79 -3.00 12.07 8.83
C ARG A 79 -2.18 10.99 9.55
N PHE A 80 -1.56 10.08 8.82
CA PHE A 80 -0.68 9.04 9.36
C PHE A 80 0.55 9.64 10.06
N ILE A 81 1.26 10.57 9.40
CA ILE A 81 2.45 11.21 9.97
C ILE A 81 2.10 11.96 11.27
N ASN A 82 0.99 12.69 11.29
CA ASN A 82 0.54 13.43 12.47
C ASN A 82 0.11 12.50 13.63
N ALA A 83 -0.27 11.26 13.33
CA ALA A 83 -0.62 10.25 14.33
C ALA A 83 0.59 9.47 14.86
N LEU A 84 1.79 9.70 14.31
CA LEU A 84 3.01 9.11 14.86
C LEU A 84 3.21 9.62 16.30
N PRO A 85 3.60 8.72 17.22
CA PRO A 85 3.85 9.13 18.60
C PRO A 85 5.04 10.10 18.65
N ARG A 86 5.11 10.87 19.74
CA ARG A 86 6.25 11.75 20.02
C ARG A 86 7.57 10.95 20.01
N PRO A 87 8.72 11.59 19.73
CA PRO A 87 10.01 10.94 19.76
C PRO A 87 10.22 10.14 21.05
N THR A 88 10.55 8.86 20.91
CA THR A 88 10.89 7.98 22.03
C THR A 88 12.11 7.16 21.66
N ASN A 89 12.88 6.70 22.65
CA ASN A 89 13.99 5.77 22.43
C ASN A 89 13.52 4.35 22.06
N LYS A 90 12.20 4.09 22.02
CA LYS A 90 11.64 2.78 21.70
C LYS A 90 11.38 2.65 20.21
N LYS A 91 11.59 1.44 19.70
CA LYS A 91 11.24 1.07 18.33
C LYS A 91 9.72 1.00 18.17
N ILE A 92 9.19 1.71 17.18
CA ILE A 92 7.77 1.74 16.84
C ILE A 92 7.54 0.76 15.68
N LYS A 93 6.62 -0.19 15.87
CA LYS A 93 6.20 -1.09 14.80
C LYS A 93 4.95 -0.55 14.13
N VAL A 94 4.96 -0.50 12.81
CA VAL A 94 3.85 -0.10 11.96
C VAL A 94 3.43 -1.33 11.18
N LYS A 95 2.24 -1.87 11.43
CA LYS A 95 1.71 -3.01 10.67
C LYS A 95 0.60 -2.52 9.78
N THR A 96 0.61 -2.91 8.51
CA THR A 96 -0.40 -2.46 7.55
C THR A 96 -1.10 -3.61 6.88
N LYS A 97 -2.32 -3.34 6.41
CA LYS A 97 -3.08 -4.19 5.51
C LYS A 97 -3.67 -3.37 4.38
N ASP A 98 -3.81 -4.02 3.23
CA ASP A 98 -4.47 -3.48 2.04
C ASP A 98 -3.94 -2.07 1.69
N PHE A 99 -4.83 -1.09 1.48
CA PHE A 99 -4.45 0.28 1.12
C PHE A 99 -3.59 0.99 2.18
N GLY A 100 -3.57 0.52 3.44
CA GLY A 100 -2.71 1.06 4.48
C GLY A 100 -1.22 0.93 4.14
N SER A 101 -0.85 -0.15 3.43
CA SER A 101 0.52 -0.36 2.97
C SER A 101 0.95 0.69 1.95
N TYR A 102 0.02 1.10 1.08
CA TYR A 102 0.24 2.16 0.08
C TYR A 102 0.49 3.51 0.75
N ILE A 103 -0.32 3.87 1.76
CA ILE A 103 -0.15 5.09 2.55
C ILE A 103 1.23 5.10 3.24
N CYS A 104 1.66 3.98 3.83
CA CYS A 104 2.96 3.90 4.47
C CYS A 104 4.12 4.01 3.48
N LEU A 105 4.06 3.37 2.31
CA LEU A 105 5.07 3.52 1.27
C LEU A 105 5.17 4.98 0.78
N MET A 106 4.03 5.66 0.64
CA MET A 106 4.00 7.08 0.32
C MET A 106 4.59 7.94 1.42
N ALA A 107 4.30 7.63 2.68
CA ALA A 107 4.88 8.34 3.82
C ALA A 107 6.41 8.20 3.86
N ILE A 108 6.93 6.99 3.65
CA ILE A 108 8.37 6.70 3.61
C ILE A 108 9.04 7.47 2.47
N SER A 109 8.50 7.35 1.26
CA SER A 109 9.06 7.99 0.06
C SER A 109 8.94 9.52 0.08
N SER A 110 8.00 10.08 0.85
CA SER A 110 7.87 11.53 1.02
C SER A 110 9.01 12.17 1.81
N GLY A 111 9.77 11.40 2.59
CA GLY A 111 10.82 11.91 3.48
C GLY A 111 10.33 12.81 4.62
N LYS A 112 9.01 12.85 4.89
CA LYS A 112 8.40 13.69 5.94
C LYS A 112 8.29 12.99 7.29
N ILE A 113 8.81 11.78 7.40
CA ILE A 113 8.84 11.03 8.65
C ILE A 113 9.97 11.61 9.52
N PRO A 114 9.71 11.97 10.78
CA PRO A 114 10.75 12.50 11.66
C PRO A 114 11.91 11.53 11.86
N ASP A 115 13.15 11.97 11.57
CA ASP A 115 14.35 11.14 11.72
C ASP A 115 14.61 10.73 13.19
N SER A 116 14.04 11.43 14.16
CA SER A 116 14.12 11.07 15.57
C SER A 116 13.37 9.78 15.94
N LEU A 117 12.55 9.23 15.03
CA LEU A 117 11.76 8.03 15.26
C LEU A 117 12.46 6.80 14.68
N ASN A 118 12.53 5.72 15.47
CA ASN A 118 12.97 4.42 15.00
C ASN A 118 11.75 3.57 14.62
N LEU A 119 11.50 3.42 13.31
CA LEU A 119 10.29 2.82 12.76
C LEU A 119 10.58 1.49 12.07
N CYS A 120 9.68 0.54 12.23
CA CYS A 120 9.69 -0.75 11.53
C CYS A 120 8.34 -0.99 10.89
N PHE A 121 8.29 -0.90 9.57
CA PHE A 121 7.12 -1.15 8.77
C PHE A 121 7.04 -2.64 8.42
N GLU A 122 5.92 -3.26 8.77
CA GLU A 122 5.52 -4.62 8.40
C GLU A 122 4.34 -4.47 7.44
N LEU A 123 4.65 -4.45 6.13
CA LEU A 123 3.70 -4.19 5.06
C LEU A 123 3.15 -5.51 4.51
N GLU A 124 1.88 -5.80 4.80
CA GLU A 124 1.22 -7.03 4.33
C GLU A 124 0.70 -6.85 2.90
N ASP A 125 0.84 -7.88 2.06
CA ASP A 125 0.19 -8.04 0.74
C ASP A 125 0.29 -6.82 -0.18
N THR A 126 1.47 -6.18 -0.19
CA THR A 126 1.65 -4.86 -0.79
C THR A 126 2.01 -4.95 -2.28
N PRO A 127 1.19 -4.42 -3.20
CA PRO A 127 1.45 -4.47 -4.64
C PRO A 127 2.46 -3.39 -5.07
N VAL A 128 3.74 -3.55 -4.70
CA VAL A 128 4.81 -2.58 -4.96
C VAL A 128 4.91 -2.18 -6.44
N GLY A 129 4.68 -3.12 -7.37
CA GLY A 129 4.72 -2.90 -8.80
C GLY A 129 3.61 -1.98 -9.34
N LEU A 130 2.53 -1.78 -8.58
CA LEU A 130 1.49 -0.80 -8.90
C LEU A 130 1.80 0.60 -8.38
N PHE A 131 2.82 0.74 -7.53
CA PHE A 131 3.13 2.01 -6.92
C PHE A 131 3.70 3.00 -7.94
N PRO A 132 3.20 4.25 -7.99
CA PRO A 132 3.68 5.24 -8.95
C PRO A 132 5.18 5.49 -8.74
N LYS A 133 6.00 5.10 -9.73
CA LYS A 133 7.46 5.27 -9.67
C LYS A 133 7.89 6.72 -9.48
N LYS A 134 7.05 7.66 -9.91
CA LYS A 134 7.24 9.12 -9.73
C LYS A 134 7.30 9.51 -8.24
N LEU A 135 6.66 8.74 -7.37
CA LEU A 135 6.52 9.04 -5.94
C LEU A 135 7.60 8.32 -5.11
N LEU A 136 8.23 7.28 -5.64
CA LEU A 136 9.38 6.58 -5.02
C LEU A 136 10.67 7.42 -5.12
N LYS A 137 10.73 8.54 -4.40
CA LYS A 137 12.01 9.20 -4.14
C LYS A 137 12.79 8.33 -3.14
N LYS A 138 14.00 7.90 -3.52
CA LYS A 138 14.92 7.13 -2.67
C LYS A 138 15.38 7.97 -1.48
N VAL A 139 14.58 8.03 -0.42
CA VAL A 139 15.00 8.54 0.88
C VAL A 139 14.59 7.51 1.93
N LEU A 140 15.37 6.43 2.03
CA LEU A 140 15.28 5.55 3.19
C LEU A 140 16.20 6.14 4.26
N SER A 141 15.60 6.87 5.21
CA SER A 141 16.31 7.30 6.42
C SER A 141 16.86 6.09 7.16
N LYS A 142 18.06 6.20 7.75
CA LYS A 142 18.74 5.11 8.47
C LYS A 142 17.91 4.48 9.60
N ASN A 143 16.88 5.18 10.07
CA ASN A 143 16.04 4.82 11.21
C ASN A 143 14.73 4.13 10.80
N ILE A 144 14.56 3.82 9.52
CA ILE A 144 13.38 3.17 8.95
C ILE A 144 13.75 1.78 8.44
N ALA A 145 13.15 0.75 9.02
CA ALA A 145 13.19 -0.62 8.49
C ALA A 145 11.86 -0.95 7.81
N VAL A 146 11.89 -1.58 6.64
CA VAL A 146 10.69 -2.02 5.91
C VAL A 146 10.77 -3.52 5.69
N LYS A 147 9.70 -4.24 6.02
CA LYS A 147 9.52 -5.68 5.83
C LYS A 147 8.24 -5.91 5.05
N PHE A 148 8.33 -6.61 3.93
CA PHE A 148 7.17 -7.05 3.18
C PHE A 148 6.76 -8.45 3.65
N ILE A 149 5.48 -8.61 3.96
CA ILE A 149 4.90 -9.86 4.47
C ILE A 149 3.87 -10.33 3.46
N LEU A 150 4.03 -11.55 2.96
CA LEU A 150 3.04 -12.18 2.08
C LEU A 150 2.13 -13.09 2.90
N SER A 151 0.83 -12.80 2.92
CA SER A 151 -0.14 -13.66 3.60
C SER A 151 -0.44 -14.92 2.78
N LYS A 152 -0.90 -15.98 3.45
CA LYS A 152 -1.22 -17.26 2.76
C LYS A 152 -2.32 -17.11 1.70
N ASN A 153 -3.28 -16.21 1.95
CA ASN A 153 -4.45 -15.95 1.12
C ASN A 153 -4.33 -14.63 0.34
N SER A 154 -3.10 -14.18 0.13
CA SER A 154 -2.79 -12.92 -0.53
C SER A 154 -3.25 -12.91 -1.98
N TRP A 155 -3.94 -11.83 -2.38
CA TRP A 155 -4.36 -11.64 -3.77
C TRP A 155 -3.18 -11.31 -4.70
N VAL A 156 -2.07 -10.78 -4.17
CA VAL A 156 -0.86 -10.46 -4.95
C VAL A 156 0.04 -11.67 -5.18
N LYS A 157 -0.16 -12.77 -4.44
CA LYS A 157 0.65 -13.99 -4.52
C LYS A 157 0.86 -14.54 -5.94
N PRO A 158 -0.15 -14.61 -6.83
CA PRO A 158 0.06 -15.09 -8.19
C PRO A 158 0.81 -14.10 -9.09
N PHE A 159 1.00 -12.83 -8.66
CA PHE A 159 1.57 -11.75 -9.47
C PHE A 159 2.96 -11.33 -8.95
N LYS A 160 3.99 -12.10 -9.29
CA LYS A 160 5.40 -11.82 -8.94
C LYS A 160 5.93 -10.53 -9.57
N THR A 161 5.35 -10.08 -10.68
CA THR A 161 5.69 -8.78 -11.30
C THR A 161 5.10 -7.59 -10.53
N ILE A 162 4.05 -7.82 -9.74
CA ILE A 162 3.35 -6.80 -8.95
C ILE A 162 3.83 -6.80 -7.48
N TYR A 163 4.19 -7.95 -6.93
CA TYR A 163 4.72 -8.06 -5.58
C TYR A 163 6.25 -8.16 -5.58
N GLN A 164 6.90 -7.52 -4.62
CA GLN A 164 8.33 -7.70 -4.41
C GLN A 164 8.50 -8.60 -3.18
N GLU A 165 8.97 -9.83 -3.38
CA GLU A 165 9.49 -10.62 -2.26
C GLU A 165 10.63 -9.81 -1.63
N ALA A 166 10.58 -9.64 -0.30
CA ALA A 166 11.70 -9.09 0.44
C ALA A 166 12.90 -10.01 0.18
N ALA A 167 13.87 -9.51 -0.60
CA ALA A 167 15.18 -10.14 -0.75
C ALA A 167 15.98 -10.07 0.55
#